data_AF-A0A6P0JXM2-F1
#
_entry.id   AF-A0A6P0JXM2-F1
#
_cell.length_a   1.000
_cell.length_b   1.000
_cell.length_c   1.000
_cell.angle_alpha   90.00
_cell.angle_beta   90.00
_cell.angle_gamma   90.00
#
_symmetry.space_group_name_H-M   'P 1'
#
loop_
_entity.id
_entity.type
_entity.pdbx_description
1 polymer ?
#
loop_
_entity_poly.entity_id
_entity_poly.type
_entity_poly.pdbx_seq_one_letter_code
_entity_poly.pdbx_strand_id
1 'polypeptide(L)' 'MSQQILVCQNRTCRKQGAKAVLRKFQAQLDTIVRGCGCLGYCGNGPTVVVLPEGKFYERVQPEDVEYFRFKSLKE' A
#
# COMPACT_ATOMS: atom_id res chain seq x y z
N MET A 1 -16.68 9.31 5.37
CA MET A 1 -16.38 7.98 4.82
C MET A 1 -14.92 7.67 5.11
N SER A 2 -14.64 6.65 5.92
CA SER A 2 -13.27 6.32 6.31
C SER A 2 -12.58 5.60 5.16
N GLN A 3 -11.56 6.22 4.58
CA GLN A 3 -10.73 5.56 3.56
C GLN A 3 -10.05 4.34 4.20
N GLN A 4 -9.84 3.27 3.45
CA GLN A 4 -9.12 2.09 3.95
C GLN A 4 -8.01 1.74 2.99
N ILE A 5 -6.82 1.51 3.55
CA ILE A 5 -5.62 1.19 2.80
C ILE A 5 -5.27 -0.26 3.07
N LEU A 6 -5.21 -1.07 2.01
CA LEU A 6 -4.82 -2.46 2.09
C LEU A 6 -3.45 -2.65 1.46
N VAL A 7 -2.49 -3.14 2.24
CA VAL A 7 -1.12 -3.39 1.79
C VAL A 7 -0.94 -4.89 1.58
N CYS A 8 -0.51 -5.30 0.40
CA CYS A 8 -0.23 -6.70 0.09
C CYS A 8 0.91 -7.22 0.96
N GLN A 9 0.62 -8.19 1.83
CA GLN A 9 1.59 -8.84 2.70
C GLN A 9 1.98 -10.25 2.22
N ASN A 10 1.70 -10.59 0.96
CA ASN A 10 2.07 -11.89 0.40
C ASN A 10 3.59 -12.04 0.22
N ARG A 11 4.07 -13.27 -0.02
CA ARG A 11 5.50 -13.64 -0.10
C ARG A 11 6.37 -12.65 -0.89
N THR A 12 5.98 -12.30 -2.12
CA THR A 12 6.77 -11.39 -2.99
C THR A 12 6.84 -9.97 -2.45
N CYS A 13 5.69 -9.38 -2.10
CA CYS A 13 5.64 -8.03 -1.54
C CYS A 13 6.38 -7.94 -0.20
N ARG A 14 6.30 -8.98 0.63
CA ARG A 14 7.03 -9.06 1.90
C ARG A 14 8.56 -9.11 1.68
N LYS A 15 9.03 -9.82 0.66
CA LYS A 15 10.46 -9.81 0.26
C LYS A 15 10.91 -8.43 -0.23
N GLN A 16 10.02 -7.67 -0.87
CA GLN A 16 10.27 -6.31 -1.37
C GLN A 16 10.05 -5.21 -0.32
N GLY A 17 9.86 -5.56 0.96
CA GLY A 17 9.76 -4.57 2.04
C GLY A 17 8.35 -4.12 2.41
N ALA A 18 7.28 -4.79 1.95
CA ALA A 18 5.89 -4.41 2.28
C ALA A 18 5.58 -4.32 3.78
N LYS A 19 6.30 -5.05 4.63
CA LYS A 19 6.15 -4.94 6.09
C LYS A 19 6.59 -3.57 6.63
N ALA A 20 7.65 -2.99 6.07
CA ALA A 20 8.13 -1.66 6.45
C ALA A 20 7.13 -0.59 5.97
N VAL A 21 6.66 -0.73 4.73
CA VAL A 21 5.61 0.11 4.15
C VAL A 21 4.37 0.11 5.05
N LEU A 22 3.80 -1.05 5.36
CA LEU A 22 2.61 -1.16 6.21
C LEU A 22 2.78 -0.46 7.56
N ARG A 23 3.93 -0.64 8.23
CA ARG A 23 4.21 0.01 9.52
C ARG A 23 4.28 1.52 9.40
N LYS A 24 4.93 2.02 8.34
CA LYS A 24 4.99 3.46 8.06
C LYS A 24 3.61 4.04 7.80
N PHE A 25 2.81 3.37 6.98
CA PHE A 25 1.41 3.75 6.72
C PHE A 25 0.60 3.82 8.03
N GLN A 26 0.71 2.81 8.90
CA GLN A 26 0.03 2.78 10.19
C GLN A 26 0.52 3.86 11.17
N ALA A 27 1.77 4.30 11.05
CA ALA A 27 2.35 5.31 11.94
C ALA A 27 2.09 6.74 11.47
N GLN A 28 2.01 6.98 10.15
CA GLN A 28 1.88 8.32 9.56
C GLN A 28 0.45 8.69 9.17
N LEU A 29 -0.42 7.71 8.91
CA LEU A 29 -1.79 7.97 8.50
C LEU A 29 -2.78 7.64 9.61
N ASP A 30 -3.70 8.56 9.86
CA ASP A 30 -4.82 8.39 10.80
C ASP A 30 -5.99 7.59 10.17
N THR A 31 -5.68 6.69 9.22
CA THR A 31 -6.67 5.95 8.43
C THR A 31 -6.58 4.45 8.70
N ILE A 32 -7.58 3.69 8.25
CA ILE A 32 -7.59 2.23 8.47
C ILE A 32 -6.60 1.58 7.51
N VAL A 33 -5.39 1.31 7.98
CA VAL A 33 -4.36 0.59 7.22
C VAL A 33 -4.30 -0.87 7.67
N ARG A 34 -4.56 -1.80 6.76
CA ARG A 34 -4.52 -3.25 7.02
C ARG A 34 -3.67 -3.99 5.99
N GLY A 35 -3.15 -5.15 6.40
CA GLY A 35 -2.54 -6.08 5.45
C GLY A 35 -3.60 -6.91 4.71
N CYS A 36 -3.40 -7.17 3.43
CA CYS A 36 -4.21 -8.10 2.64
C CYS A 36 -3.35 -9.22 2.00
N GLY A 37 -4.02 -10.20 1.38
CA GLY A 37 -3.40 -11.26 0.57
C GLY A 37 -2.80 -10.77 -0.76
N CYS A 38 -2.38 -11.68 -1.65
CA CYS A 38 -1.90 -11.27 -2.99
C CYS A 38 -3.06 -10.61 -3.74
N LEU A 39 -2.81 -9.42 -4.25
CA LEU A 39 -3.74 -8.67 -5.08
C LEU A 39 -3.65 -9.07 -6.57
N GLY A 40 -2.96 -10.16 -6.92
CA GLY A 40 -2.75 -10.60 -8.30
C GLY A 40 -1.66 -9.84 -9.05
N TYR A 41 -1.31 -8.62 -8.64
CA TYR A 41 -0.22 -7.80 -9.21
C TYR A 41 1.17 -8.19 -8.65
N CYS A 42 1.38 -9.49 -8.49
CA CYS A 42 2.58 -10.06 -7.93
C CYS A 42 3.73 -9.92 -8.97
N GLY A 43 4.66 -8.97 -8.77
CA GLY A 43 5.78 -8.68 -9.70
C GLY A 43 6.31 -7.24 -9.56
N ASN A 44 5.39 -6.29 -9.36
CA ASN A 44 5.68 -4.88 -9.08
C ASN A 44 5.40 -4.50 -7.62
N GLY A 45 5.59 -5.43 -6.67
CA GLY A 45 5.37 -5.10 -5.25
C GLY A 45 6.41 -4.10 -4.71
N PRO A 46 6.16 -3.48 -3.55
CA PRO A 46 4.98 -3.59 -2.70
C PRO A 46 3.71 -2.99 -3.33
N THR A 47 2.60 -3.74 -3.31
CA THR A 47 1.31 -3.26 -3.83
C THR A 47 0.37 -2.83 -2.70
N VAL A 48 -0.34 -1.74 -2.94
CA VAL A 48 -1.30 -1.13 -2.01
C VAL A 48 -2.61 -0.84 -2.75
N VAL A 49 -3.76 -1.01 -2.11
CA VAL A 49 -5.06 -0.60 -2.67
C VAL A 49 -5.81 0.30 -1.70
N VAL A 50 -6.43 1.35 -2.22
CA VAL A 50 -7.21 2.32 -1.46
C VAL A 50 -8.70 2.11 -1.75
N LEU A 51 -9.48 1.86 -0.70
CA LEU A 51 -10.93 1.71 -0.73
C LEU A 51 -11.62 2.95 -0.16
N PRO A 52 -12.82 3.30 -0.64
CA PRO A 52 -13.62 2.58 -1.65
C PRO A 52 -13.23 2.89 -3.12
N GLU A 53 -12.26 3.75 -3.37
CA GLU A 53 -11.89 4.18 -4.73
C GLU A 53 -11.37 3.03 -5.62
N GLY A 54 -10.90 1.93 -5.04
CA GLY A 54 -10.37 0.78 -5.79
C GLY A 54 -9.04 1.08 -6.50
N LYS A 55 -8.32 2.12 -6.08
CA LYS A 55 -7.04 2.52 -6.69
C LYS A 55 -5.92 1.63 -6.22
N PHE A 56 -5.20 1.01 -7.15
CA PHE A 56 -4.02 0.19 -6.89
C PHE A 56 -2.75 1.00 -7.09
N TYR A 57 -1.77 0.79 -6.21
CA TYR A 57 -0.46 1.42 -6.24
C TYR A 57 0.59 0.32 -6.19
N GLU A 58 1.56 0.38 -7.09
CA GLU A 58 2.65 -0.58 -7.18
C GLU A 58 4.00 0.08 -6.89
N ARG A 59 5.01 -0.74 -6.55
CA ARG A 59 6.37 -0.32 -6.19
C ARG A 59 6.43 0.74 -5.09
N VAL A 60 5.48 0.69 -4.16
CA VAL A 60 5.39 1.67 -3.07
C VAL A 60 6.56 1.47 -2.10
N GLN A 61 7.36 2.51 -1.90
CA GLN A 61 8.46 2.51 -0.94
C GLN A 61 8.02 3.12 0.41
N PRO A 62 8.72 2.79 1.51
CA PRO A 62 8.43 3.40 2.81
C PRO A 62 8.62 4.92 2.83
N GLU A 63 9.47 5.47 1.96
CA GLU A 63 9.62 6.92 1.77
C GLU A 63 8.43 7.55 1.03
N ASP A 64 7.82 6.81 0.09
CA ASP A 64 6.62 7.30 -0.62
C ASP A 64 5.45 7.53 0.34
N VAL A 65 5.43 6.89 1.52
CA VAL A 65 4.40 7.09 2.55
C VAL A 65 4.30 8.54 3.00
N GLU A 66 5.45 9.21 3.11
CA GLU A 66 5.53 10.62 3.51
C GLU A 66 4.92 11.54 2.45
N TYR A 67 5.03 11.15 1.18
CA TYR A 67 4.49 11.86 0.02
C TYR A 67 3.17 11.29 -0.49
N PHE A 68 2.64 10.24 0.15
CA PHE A 68 1.52 9.43 -0.34
C PHE A 68 0.19 10.21 -0.37
N ARG A 69 0.22 11.45 0.10
CA ARG A 69 -0.93 12.33 0.15
C ARG A 69 -1.50 12.65 -1.24
N PHE A 70 -0.73 12.61 -2.34
CA PHE A 70 -1.24 13.11 -3.64
C PHE A 70 -0.76 12.45 -4.94
N LYS A 71 0.12 11.45 -4.92
CA LYS A 71 0.57 10.83 -6.18
C LYS A 71 -0.33 9.65 -6.59
N SER A 72 -1.50 9.97 -7.11
CA SER A 72 -2.25 9.08 -8.01
C SER A 72 -1.40 8.86 -9.26
N LEU A 73 -0.45 7.92 -9.21
CA LEU A 73 0.39 7.59 -10.35
C LEU A 73 -0.32 6.57 -11.23
N LYS A 74 -1.05 7.16 -12.18
CA LYS A 74 -1.55 6.64 -13.46
C LYS A 74 -2.77 5.71 -13.43
N GLU A 75 -3.82 6.20 -14.10
CA GLU A 75 -4.81 5.41 -14.87
C GLU A 75 -4.12 4.44 -15.84
#